data_AF-A0A556R8E5-F1
#
_entry.id   AF-A0A556R8E5-F1
#
_cell.length_a   1.000
_cell.length_b   1.000
_cell.length_c   1.000
_cell.angle_alpha   90.00
_cell.angle_beta   90.00
_cell.angle_gamma   90.00
#
_symmetry.space_group_name_H-M   'P 1'
#
loop_
_entity.id
_entity.type
_entity.pdbx_description
1 polymer ?
#
loop_
_entity_poly.entity_id
_entity_poly.type
_entity_poly.pdbx_seq_one_letter_code
_entity_poly.pdbx_strand_id
1 'polypeptide(L)'
;MSDLIAMTKYARVWTLADITVMGLISEKRDESPFQISDRALARAIDVSAPRVSDLFNCRHGSPSLREFIALCQFFNLNPASTLEQVLQLSRQNEEQKSRAAKLDRVADHPEDFDIAALHDPNVAMER
;
A
#
# COMPACT_ATOMS: atom_id res chain seq x y z
N MET A 1 26.87 -26.49 -13.74
CA MET A 1 27.03 -25.66 -12.53
C MET A 1 27.64 -24.36 -12.98
N SER A 2 26.83 -23.30 -13.02
CA SER A 2 27.18 -21.88 -13.17
C SER A 2 26.01 -21.22 -13.90
N ASP A 3 25.08 -20.67 -13.14
CA ASP A 3 24.18 -19.55 -13.51
C ASP A 3 23.12 -19.29 -12.41
N LEU A 4 23.49 -19.44 -11.13
CA LEU A 4 22.58 -19.17 -10.00
C LEU A 4 22.97 -17.93 -9.18
N ILE A 5 24.00 -17.18 -9.58
CA ILE A 5 24.60 -16.09 -8.77
C ILE A 5 24.45 -14.70 -9.43
N ALA A 6 23.68 -14.56 -10.50
CA ALA A 6 23.57 -13.28 -11.24
C ALA A 6 22.21 -12.54 -11.12
N MET A 7 21.38 -12.81 -10.10
CA MET A 7 20.13 -12.06 -9.87
C MET A 7 20.25 -10.89 -8.85
N THR A 8 21.46 -10.46 -8.51
CA THR A 8 21.74 -9.45 -7.45
C THR A 8 21.80 -7.99 -7.92
N LYS A 9 21.22 -7.61 -9.07
CA LYS A 9 21.40 -6.23 -9.62
C LYS A 9 20.16 -5.39 -9.87
N TYR A 10 18.98 -5.83 -9.47
CA TYR A 10 17.80 -4.94 -9.46
C TYR A 10 17.42 -4.66 -8.01
N ALA A 11 17.59 -3.39 -7.59
CA ALA A 11 16.96 -2.92 -6.37
C ALA A 11 15.48 -3.26 -6.45
N ARG A 12 14.95 -3.98 -5.46
CA ARG A 12 13.54 -4.39 -5.48
C ARG A 12 12.67 -3.16 -5.57
N VAL A 13 11.86 -3.07 -6.62
CA VAL A 13 10.94 -1.95 -6.81
C VAL A 13 9.83 -2.07 -5.77
N TRP A 14 9.49 -0.96 -5.13
CA TRP A 14 8.37 -0.90 -4.20
C TRP A 14 7.06 -1.00 -4.97
N THR A 15 6.27 -2.02 -4.67
CA THR A 15 4.90 -2.14 -5.15
C THR A 15 3.93 -1.44 -4.20
N LEU A 16 2.69 -1.21 -4.65
CA LEU A 16 1.64 -0.66 -3.78
C LEU A 16 1.37 -1.58 -2.57
N ALA A 17 1.47 -2.89 -2.75
CA ALA A 17 1.35 -3.85 -1.66
C ALA A 17 2.48 -3.68 -0.64
N ASP A 18 3.74 -3.51 -1.08
CA ASP A 18 4.87 -3.29 -0.16
C ASP A 18 4.70 -2.00 0.66
N ILE A 19 4.25 -0.93 0.01
CA ILE A 19 3.99 0.36 0.67
C ILE A 19 2.85 0.20 1.69
N THR A 20 1.78 -0.52 1.31
CA THR A 20 0.62 -0.76 2.18
C THR A 20 1.00 -1.63 3.38
N VAL A 21 1.84 -2.66 3.19
CA VAL A 21 2.43 -3.46 4.29
C VAL A 21 3.15 -2.56 5.28
N MET A 22 4.06 -1.72 4.79
CA MET A 22 4.83 -0.84 5.66
C MET A 22 3.97 0.22 6.34
N GLY A 23 2.91 0.69 5.69
CA GLY A 23 1.90 1.57 6.29
C GLY A 23 1.21 0.94 7.49
N LEU A 24 0.66 -0.26 7.34
CA LEU A 24 0.02 -0.99 8.45
C LEU A 24 0.99 -1.27 9.62
N ILE A 25 2.24 -1.64 9.30
CA ILE A 25 3.26 -1.87 10.33
C ILE A 25 3.64 -0.55 11.02
N SER A 26 3.68 0.58 10.29
CA SER A 26 3.90 1.90 10.87
C SER A 26 2.78 2.31 11.81
N GLU A 27 1.52 2.10 11.43
CA GLU A 27 0.37 2.35 12.30
C GLU A 27 0.48 1.54 13.60
N LYS A 28 0.85 0.25 13.50
CA LYS A 28 1.06 -0.59 14.68
C LYS A 28 2.24 -0.16 15.54
N ARG A 29 3.27 0.41 14.93
CA ARG A 29 4.39 1.03 15.65
C ARG A 29 3.97 2.28 16.40
N ASP A 30 3.09 3.09 15.81
CA ASP A 30 2.60 4.34 16.39
C ASP A 30 1.55 4.12 17.48
N GLU A 31 0.77 3.03 17.40
CA GLU A 31 -0.16 2.58 18.46
C GLU A 31 0.55 2.10 19.74
N SER A 32 1.85 1.78 19.66
CA SER A 32 2.61 1.30 20.80
C SER A 32 2.68 2.36 21.91
N PRO A 33 2.43 2.00 23.18
CA PRO A 33 2.55 2.93 24.30
C PRO A 33 4.00 3.41 24.53
N PHE A 34 4.97 2.74 23.91
CA PHE A 34 6.38 3.09 23.97
C PHE A 34 6.90 3.47 22.59
N GLN A 35 7.69 4.54 22.53
CA GLN A 35 8.43 4.91 21.32
C GLN A 35 9.51 3.87 21.04
N ILE A 36 9.26 3.04 20.02
CA ILE A 36 10.23 2.04 19.56
C ILE A 36 11.25 2.75 18.67
N SER A 37 12.51 2.82 19.11
CA SER A 37 13.59 3.36 18.27
C SER A 37 14.00 2.39 17.17
N ASP A 38 14.52 2.90 16.05
CA ASP A 38 15.02 2.07 14.94
C ASP A 38 16.10 1.09 15.41
N ARG A 39 16.97 1.50 16.35
CA ARG A 39 18.01 0.63 16.92
C ARG A 39 17.43 -0.51 17.76
N ALA A 40 16.34 -0.26 18.49
CA ALA A 40 15.67 -1.30 19.26
C ALA A 40 15.01 -2.31 18.33
N LEU A 41 14.27 -1.82 17.32
CA LEU A 41 13.61 -2.67 16.34
C LEU A 41 14.62 -3.49 15.53
N ALA A 42 15.71 -2.87 15.08
CA ALA A 42 16.77 -3.51 14.32
C ALA A 42 17.38 -4.71 15.06
N ARG A 43 17.63 -4.58 16.36
CA ARG A 43 18.11 -5.68 17.21
C ARG A 43 17.07 -6.80 17.34
N ALA A 44 15.79 -6.46 17.39
CA ALA A 44 14.72 -7.44 17.56
C ALA A 44 14.47 -8.28 16.30
N ILE A 45 14.59 -7.67 15.11
CA ILE A 45 14.36 -8.35 13.83
C ILE A 45 15.65 -8.76 13.10
N ASP A 46 16.79 -8.64 13.78
CA ASP A 46 18.12 -9.04 13.29
C ASP A 46 18.53 -8.35 11.97
N VAL A 47 18.41 -7.02 11.91
CA VAL A 47 18.87 -6.21 10.77
C VAL A 47 19.69 -5.00 11.25
N SER A 48 20.27 -4.24 10.32
CA SER A 48 20.94 -2.98 10.66
C SER A 48 19.93 -1.87 10.95
N ALA A 49 20.27 -0.94 11.86
CA ALA A 49 19.42 0.21 12.14
C ALA A 49 19.13 1.09 10.90
N PRO A 50 20.10 1.34 9.99
CA PRO A 50 19.82 1.99 8.72
C PRO A 50 18.77 1.24 7.88
N ARG A 51 18.81 -0.10 7.86
CA ARG A 51 17.83 -0.89 7.10
C ARG A 51 16.41 -0.70 7.65
N VAL A 52 16.23 -0.60 8.96
CA VAL A 52 14.92 -0.25 9.54
C VAL A 52 14.46 1.11 9.01
N SER A 53 15.32 2.12 9.07
CA SER A 53 14.98 3.44 8.54
C SER A 53 14.62 3.38 7.05
N ASP A 54 15.35 2.61 6.25
CA ASP A 54 15.06 2.43 4.83
C ASP A 54 13.70 1.78 4.59
N LEU A 55 13.33 0.77 5.37
CA LEU A 55 12.03 0.11 5.27
C LEU A 55 10.87 1.08 5.56
N PHE A 56 10.95 1.85 6.66
CA PHE A 56 9.90 2.80 7.04
C PHE A 56 9.85 4.05 6.14
N ASN A 57 10.93 4.35 5.40
CA ASN A 57 10.98 5.44 4.42
C ASN A 57 10.82 4.98 2.96
N CYS A 58 10.50 3.71 2.73
CA CYS A 58 10.38 3.12 1.39
C CYS A 58 11.65 3.28 0.50
N ARG A 59 12.84 3.13 1.07
CA ARG A 59 14.15 3.29 0.39
C ARG A 59 14.89 1.96 0.24
N HIS A 60 15.82 1.92 -0.72
CA HIS A 60 16.79 0.84 -0.91
C HIS A 60 16.21 -0.59 -0.94
N GLY A 61 15.00 -0.72 -1.49
CA GLY A 61 14.34 -2.00 -1.77
C GLY A 61 13.29 -2.41 -0.74
N SER A 62 12.21 -3.02 -1.24
CA SER A 62 11.10 -3.55 -0.44
C SER A 62 11.55 -4.60 0.60
N PRO A 63 10.75 -4.81 1.67
CA PRO A 63 11.05 -5.85 2.66
C PRO A 63 11.19 -7.23 2.00
N SER A 64 12.18 -7.99 2.44
CA SER A 64 12.23 -9.43 2.21
C SER A 64 11.15 -10.14 3.02
N LEU A 65 10.81 -11.36 2.60
CA LEU A 65 9.88 -12.21 3.36
C LEU A 65 10.34 -12.40 4.82
N ARG A 66 11.65 -12.52 5.07
CA ARG A 66 12.21 -12.63 6.43
C ARG A 66 11.95 -11.36 7.23
N GLU A 67 12.26 -10.20 6.67
CA GLU A 67 12.03 -8.89 7.32
C GLU A 67 10.54 -8.69 7.61
N PHE A 68 9.68 -9.02 6.66
CA PHE A 68 8.23 -8.96 6.84
C PHE A 68 7.74 -9.85 7.99
N ILE A 69 8.11 -11.14 8.00
CA ILE A 69 7.69 -12.07 9.07
C ILE A 69 8.20 -11.59 10.43
N ALA A 70 9.45 -11.12 10.52
CA ALA A 70 10.04 -10.66 11.76
C ALA A 70 9.34 -9.39 12.28
N LEU A 71 8.99 -8.45 11.40
CA LEU A 71 8.18 -7.28 11.75
C LEU A 71 6.79 -7.70 12.27
N CYS A 72 6.11 -8.60 11.57
CA CYS A 72 4.82 -9.12 12.03
C CYS A 72 4.92 -9.75 13.43
N GLN A 73 5.92 -10.59 13.66
CA GLN A 73 6.13 -11.21 14.97
C GLN A 73 6.41 -10.17 16.07
N PHE A 74 7.24 -9.17 15.78
CA PHE A 74 7.56 -8.11 16.73
C PHE A 74 6.32 -7.30 17.14
N PHE A 75 5.43 -7.01 16.18
CA PHE A 75 4.18 -6.27 16.43
C PHE A 75 2.98 -7.18 16.77
N ASN A 76 3.22 -8.47 17.04
CA ASN A 76 2.18 -9.45 17.35
C ASN A 76 1.07 -9.55 16.28
N LEU A 77 1.45 -9.44 15.02
CA LEU A 77 0.59 -9.60 13.85
C LEU A 77 0.72 -11.01 13.28
N ASN A 78 -0.38 -11.55 12.78
CA ASN A 78 -0.35 -12.78 11.99
C ASN A 78 0.04 -12.45 10.53
N PRO A 79 1.15 -12.99 9.99
CA PRO A 79 1.62 -12.64 8.65
C PRO A 79 0.64 -12.92 7.52
N ALA A 80 -0.13 -14.01 7.61
CA ALA A 80 -1.07 -14.41 6.57
C ALA A 80 -2.28 -13.46 6.51
N SER A 81 -2.89 -13.17 7.66
CA SER A 81 -4.01 -12.23 7.71
C SER A 81 -3.57 -10.80 7.37
N THR A 82 -2.35 -10.41 7.74
CA THR A 82 -1.79 -9.10 7.36
C THR A 82 -1.63 -9.00 5.84
N LEU A 83 -1.10 -10.03 5.17
CA LEU A 83 -1.01 -10.03 3.70
C LEU A 83 -2.39 -10.01 3.04
N GLU A 84 -3.35 -10.77 3.55
CA GLU A 84 -4.72 -10.76 3.03
C GLU A 84 -5.35 -9.36 3.12
N GLN A 85 -5.21 -8.71 4.28
CA GLN A 85 -5.66 -7.34 4.50
C GLN A 85 -4.98 -6.35 3.55
N VAL A 86 -3.65 -6.46 3.38
CA VAL A 86 -2.89 -5.63 2.43
C VAL A 86 -3.43 -5.77 1.03
N LEU A 87 -3.61 -7.01 0.54
CA LEU A 87 -4.09 -7.26 -0.82
C LEU A 87 -5.49 -6.69 -1.03
N GLN A 88 -6.35 -6.74 0.00
CA GLN A 88 -7.67 -6.12 -0.06
C GLN A 88 -7.59 -4.60 -0.10
N LEU A 89 -6.79 -3.98 0.77
CA LEU A 89 -6.61 -2.52 0.82
C LEU A 89 -5.97 -1.98 -0.46
N SER A 90 -4.98 -2.67 -1.02
CA SER A 90 -4.35 -2.27 -2.28
C SER A 90 -5.36 -2.27 -3.43
N ARG A 91 -6.23 -3.28 -3.53
CA ARG A 91 -7.32 -3.31 -4.54
C ARG A 91 -8.30 -2.14 -4.36
N GLN A 92 -8.73 -1.89 -3.12
CA GLN A 92 -9.65 -0.79 -2.82
C GLN A 92 -9.05 0.58 -3.17
N ASN A 93 -7.76 0.78 -2.86
CA ASN A 93 -7.05 2.00 -3.23
C ASN A 93 -6.96 2.20 -4.74
N GLU A 94 -6.70 1.14 -5.50
CA GLU A 94 -6.69 1.19 -6.97
C GLU A 94 -8.09 1.53 -7.54
N GLU A 95 -9.14 0.87 -7.03
CA GLU A 95 -10.52 1.14 -7.41
C GLU A 95 -10.91 2.59 -7.12
N GLN A 96 -10.59 3.08 -5.92
CA GLN A 96 -10.89 4.45 -5.50
C GLN A 96 -10.12 5.49 -6.31
N LYS A 97 -8.85 5.22 -6.63
CA LYS A 97 -8.06 6.08 -7.52
C LYS A 97 -8.63 6.10 -8.94
N SER A 98 -9.09 4.95 -9.45
CA SER A 98 -9.73 4.87 -10.76
C SER A 98 -11.05 5.65 -10.80
N ARG A 99 -11.83 5.60 -9.71
CA ARG A 99 -13.08 6.35 -9.59
C ARG A 99 -12.83 7.85 -9.47
N ALA A 100 -11.84 8.26 -8.69
CA ALA A 100 -11.43 9.66 -8.59
C ALA A 100 -10.99 10.21 -9.94
N ALA A 101 -10.16 9.48 -10.70
CA ALA A 101 -9.75 9.88 -12.04
C ALA A 101 -10.93 9.99 -13.04
N LYS A 102 -11.94 9.12 -12.92
CA LYS A 102 -13.17 9.26 -13.70
C LYS A 102 -13.97 10.51 -13.34
N LEU A 103 -14.07 10.83 -12.05
CA LEU A 103 -14.75 12.05 -11.59
C LEU A 103 -14.02 13.31 -12.05
N ASP A 104 -12.69 13.31 -11.98
CA ASP A 104 -11.84 14.41 -12.45
C ASP A 104 -12.07 14.67 -13.94
N ARG A 105 -12.10 13.60 -14.76
CA ARG A 105 -12.43 13.71 -16.19
C ARG A 105 -13.83 14.29 -16.46
N VAL A 106 -14.82 13.94 -15.64
CA VAL A 106 -16.18 14.51 -15.76
C VAL A 106 -16.18 16.00 -15.39
N ALA A 107 -15.37 16.41 -14.41
CA ALA A 107 -15.23 17.81 -14.02
C ALA A 107 -14.49 18.64 -15.08
N ASP A 108 -13.46 18.08 -15.71
CA ASP A 108 -12.67 18.73 -16.76
C ASP A 108 -13.43 18.85 -18.09
N HIS A 109 -14.31 17.89 -18.39
CA HIS A 109 -15.08 17.80 -19.63
C HIS A 109 -16.56 17.47 -19.38
N PRO A 110 -17.33 18.36 -18.73
CA PRO A 110 -18.74 18.10 -18.44
C PRO A 110 -19.59 17.91 -19.71
N GLU A 111 -19.21 18.54 -20.83
CA GLU A 111 -19.88 18.43 -22.13
C GLU A 111 -19.91 17.00 -22.69
N ASP A 112 -18.94 16.15 -22.32
CA ASP A 112 -18.88 14.75 -22.75
C ASP A 112 -19.91 13.86 -22.02
N PHE A 113 -20.51 14.35 -20.93
CA PHE A 113 -21.38 13.57 -20.04
C PHE A 113 -22.79 14.18 -19.86
N ASP A 114 -23.13 15.22 -20.62
CA ASP A 114 -24.39 15.99 -20.52
C ASP A 114 -25.64 15.24 -21.04
N ILE A 115 -25.51 14.00 -21.49
CA ILE A 115 -26.59 13.27 -22.19
C ILE A 115 -27.58 12.58 -21.23
N ALA A 116 -27.25 12.43 -19.94
CA ALA A 116 -28.04 11.61 -19.00
C ALA A 116 -29.22 12.33 -18.31
N ALA A 117 -29.28 13.68 -18.33
CA ALA A 117 -30.30 14.44 -17.59
C ALA A 117 -31.57 14.79 -18.39
N LEU A 118 -31.65 14.43 -19.67
CA LEU A 118 -32.73 14.85 -20.59
C LEU A 118 -33.80 13.79 -20.91
N HIS A 119 -33.79 12.64 -20.23
CA HIS A 119 -34.86 11.63 -20.35
C HIS A 119 -35.71 11.60 -19.08
N ASP A 120 -36.44 12.69 -18.81
CA ASP A 120 -37.61 12.61 -17.93
C ASP A 120 -38.84 12.20 -18.78
N PRO A 121 -39.31 10.95 -18.69
CA PRO A 121 -40.51 10.51 -19.42
C PRO A 121 -41.79 11.23 -18.97
N ASN A 122 -41.77 11.98 -17.87
CA ASN A 122 -42.93 12.69 -17.33
C ASN A 122 -43.13 14.11 -17.86
N VAL A 123 -42.20 14.66 -18.67
CA VAL A 123 -42.33 16.00 -19.28
C VAL A 123 -43.64 16.16 -20.09
N ALA A 124 -44.23 15.07 -20.56
CA ALA A 124 -45.47 15.09 -21.33
C ALA A 124 -46.76 15.22 -20.48
N MET A 125 -46.70 15.12 -19.14
CA MET A 125 -47.90 15.10 -18.28
C MET A 125 -48.22 16.43 -17.57
N GLU A 126 -47.43 17.50 -17.76
CA GLU A 126 -47.67 18.82 -17.14
C GLU A 126 -48.47 19.80 -18.03
N ARG A 127 -49.49 19.32 -18.77
CA ARG A 127 -50.39 20.19 -19.55
C ARG A 127 -51.81 20.24 -19.01
#